data_AF-A0A2N2QNE8-F1
#
_entry.id   AF-A0A2N2QNE8-F1
#
_cell.length_a   1.000
_cell.length_b   1.000
_cell.length_c   1.000
_cell.angle_alpha   90.00
_cell.angle_beta   90.00
_cell.angle_gamma   90.00
#
_symmetry.space_group_name_H-M   'P 1'
#
loop_
_entity.id
_entity.type
_entity.pdbx_description
1 polymer ?
#
loop_
_entity_poly.entity_id
_entity_poly.type
_entity_poly.pdbx_seq_one_letter_code
_entity_poly.pdbx_strand_id
1 'polypeptide(L)'
;MNPLSHNHIESFAVSAIRAAAYLDACDCGITPKVRLDAGYYQACAKVLREMFVLLDPYRHFPVLLEQSPAAREVAESLEIARRIEISRLGYFPELTATLYRAAC
;
A
#
# COMPACT_ATOMS: atom_id res chain seq x y z
N MET A 1 -11.57 17.08 -13.65
CA MET A 1 -10.46 16.42 -12.92
C MET A 1 -9.23 17.27 -13.13
N ASN A 2 -8.68 17.93 -12.10
CA ASN A 2 -7.42 18.65 -12.24
C ASN A 2 -6.31 17.62 -12.49
N PRO A 3 -5.50 17.76 -13.56
CA PRO A 3 -4.34 16.90 -13.73
C PRO A 3 -3.42 17.12 -12.51
N LEU A 4 -3.02 16.03 -11.85
CA LEU A 4 -2.02 16.09 -10.80
C LEU A 4 -0.76 16.73 -11.40
N SER A 5 -0.42 17.94 -10.92
CA SER A 5 0.81 18.63 -11.32
C SER A 5 2.02 17.73 -11.03
N HIS A 6 3.04 17.82 -11.89
CA HIS A 6 4.28 17.06 -11.76
C HIS A 6 4.87 17.14 -10.34
N ASN A 7 4.85 18.33 -9.74
CA ASN A 7 5.33 18.59 -8.38
C ASN A 7 4.58 17.77 -7.30
N HIS A 8 3.28 17.50 -7.51
CA HIS A 8 2.53 16.65 -6.59
C HIS A 8 3.00 15.20 -6.70
N ILE A 9 3.21 14.69 -7.92
CA ILE A 9 3.69 13.31 -8.16
C ILE A 9 5.08 13.11 -7.53
N GLU A 10 5.98 14.09 -7.67
CA GLU A 10 7.30 14.05 -7.03
C GLU A 10 7.20 14.04 -5.49
N SER A 11 6.35 14.91 -4.92
CA SER A 11 6.11 14.91 -3.48
C SER A 11 5.55 13.58 -2.99
N PHE A 12 4.63 12.97 -3.75
CA PHE A 12 4.11 11.63 -3.47
C PHE A 12 5.22 10.58 -3.49
N ALA A 13 6.10 10.62 -4.50
CA ALA A 13 7.21 9.68 -4.60
C ALA A 13 8.17 9.80 -3.42
N VAL A 14 8.54 11.02 -3.03
CA VAL A 14 9.41 11.25 -1.87
C VAL A 14 8.78 10.72 -0.58
N SER A 15 7.49 10.96 -0.38
CA SER A 15 6.77 10.45 0.79
C SER A 15 6.66 8.91 0.78
N ALA A 16 6.38 8.30 -0.37
CA ALA A 16 6.32 6.84 -0.51
C ALA A 16 7.69 6.19 -0.21
N ILE A 17 8.77 6.74 -0.75
CA ILE A 17 10.15 6.28 -0.48
C ILE A 17 10.46 6.35 1.01
N ARG A 18 10.14 7.47 1.68
CA ARG A 18 10.39 7.63 3.12
C ARG A 18 9.58 6.66 3.97
N ALA A 19 8.30 6.48 3.64
CA ALA A 19 7.43 5.55 4.34
C ALA A 19 7.94 4.11 4.19
N ALA A 20 8.22 3.69 2.95
CA ALA A 20 8.75 2.37 2.64
C ALA A 20 10.10 2.10 3.34
N ALA A 21 11.04 3.04 3.28
CA ALA A 21 12.33 2.91 3.95
C ALA A 21 12.20 2.79 5.49
N TYR A 22 11.23 3.46 6.09
CA TYR A 22 10.96 3.32 7.53
C TYR A 22 10.41 1.92 7.87
N LEU A 23 9.47 1.41 7.05
CA LEU A 23 8.91 0.07 7.22
C LEU A 23 10.00 -0.99 7.07
N ASP A 24 10.79 -0.94 5.99
CA ASP A 24 11.90 -1.86 5.76
C ASP A 24 12.91 -1.86 6.92
N ALA A 25 13.24 -0.67 7.44
CA ALA A 25 14.16 -0.56 8.59
C ALA A 25 13.59 -1.18 9.88
N CYS A 26 12.27 -1.11 10.08
CA CYS A 26 11.59 -1.75 11.20
C CYS A 26 11.53 -3.27 11.01
N ASP A 27 11.15 -3.74 9.82
CA ASP A 27 10.93 -5.15 9.51
C ASP A 27 12.26 -5.93 9.47
N CYS A 28 13.35 -5.31 9.02
CA CYS A 28 14.68 -5.93 9.04
C CYS A 28 15.33 -5.97 10.45
N GLY A 29 14.71 -5.38 11.48
CA GLY A 29 15.25 -5.37 12.85
C GLY A 29 16.59 -4.64 12.99
N ILE A 30 16.97 -3.79 12.02
CA ILE A 30 18.31 -3.17 11.89
C ILE A 30 18.56 -2.08 12.96
N THR A 31 17.60 -1.78 13.83
CA THR A 31 17.72 -0.66 14.79
C THR A 31 17.98 -1.12 16.24
N PRO A 32 19.24 -1.32 16.66
CA PRO A 32 19.58 -1.59 18.06
C PRO A 32 19.42 -0.36 18.98
N LYS A 33 19.14 0.83 18.44
CA LYS A 33 19.06 2.10 19.20
C LYS A 33 17.80 2.93 18.97
N VAL A 34 16.98 2.60 17.97
CA VAL A 34 15.74 3.34 17.70
C VAL A 34 14.60 2.50 18.24
N ARG A 35 13.97 2.99 19.31
CA ARG A 35 12.75 2.40 19.83
C ARG A 35 11.68 2.50 18.73
N LEU A 36 11.20 1.37 18.26
CA LEU A 36 10.13 1.32 17.26
C LEU A 36 8.93 2.13 17.76
N ASP A 37 8.50 3.11 16.97
CA ASP A 37 7.29 3.87 17.22
C ASP A 37 6.16 3.20 16.44
N ALA A 38 5.30 2.48 17.16
CA ALA A 38 4.19 1.74 16.56
C ALA A 38 3.19 2.67 15.87
N GLY A 39 2.99 3.89 16.38
CA GLY A 39 2.09 4.87 15.78
C GLY A 39 2.65 5.38 14.45
N TYR A 40 3.95 5.66 14.41
CA TYR A 40 4.61 6.10 13.19
C TYR A 40 4.71 4.98 12.14
N TYR A 41 5.00 3.74 12.56
CA TYR A 41 4.95 2.57 11.68
C TYR A 41 3.58 2.40 11.02
N GLN A 42 2.51 2.44 11.81
CA GLN A 42 1.15 2.32 11.31
C GLN A 42 0.78 3.48 10.36
N ALA A 43 1.23 4.70 10.67
CA ALA A 43 1.02 5.86 9.80
C ALA A 43 1.74 5.69 8.45
N CYS A 44 3.00 5.24 8.45
CA CYS A 44 3.76 4.96 7.22
C CYS A 44 3.08 3.89 6.37
N ALA A 45 2.68 2.76 6.98
CA ALA A 45 1.96 1.69 6.28
C ALA A 45 0.64 2.19 5.67
N LYS A 46 -0.14 2.96 6.44
CA LYS A 46 -1.40 3.55 5.96
C LYS A 46 -1.17 4.49 4.78
N VAL A 47 -0.24 5.43 4.89
CA VAL A 47 0.04 6.40 3.82
C VAL A 47 0.50 5.70 2.56
N LEU A 48 1.44 4.75 2.67
CA LEU A 48 1.94 3.99 1.53
C LEU A 48 0.82 3.23 0.80
N ARG A 49 -0.07 2.58 1.57
CA ARG A 49 -1.24 1.91 1.03
C ARG A 49 -2.18 2.87 0.31
N GLU A 50 -2.55 3.99 0.92
CA GLU A 50 -3.45 4.98 0.30
C GLU A 50 -2.86 5.55 -1.00
N MET A 51 -1.55 5.80 -1.03
CA MET A 51 -0.86 6.24 -2.25
C MET A 51 -0.97 5.20 -3.37
N PHE A 52 -0.81 3.90 -3.06
CA PHE A 52 -0.88 2.83 -4.05
C PHE A 52 -2.31 2.48 -4.47
N VAL A 53 -3.32 2.83 -3.65
CA VAL A 53 -4.73 2.79 -4.07
C VAL A 53 -5.02 3.91 -5.07
N LEU A 54 -4.49 5.11 -4.84
CA LEU A 54 -4.70 6.28 -5.69
C LEU A 54 -3.91 6.21 -7.01
N LEU A 55 -2.71 5.63 -6.97
CA LEU A 55 -1.78 5.55 -8.10
C LEU A 55 -1.37 4.10 -8.30
N ASP A 56 -1.44 3.61 -9.54
CA ASP A 56 -0.94 2.28 -9.89
C ASP A 56 0.56 2.17 -9.54
N PRO A 57 0.95 1.36 -8.55
CA PRO A 57 2.32 1.33 -8.07
C PRO A 57 3.29 0.74 -9.09
N TYR A 58 2.84 -0.19 -9.94
CA TYR A 58 3.68 -0.79 -10.98
C TYR A 58 4.00 0.22 -12.09
N ARG A 59 3.11 1.18 -12.31
CA ARG A 59 3.30 2.25 -13.30
C ARG A 59 4.09 3.43 -12.76
N HIS A 60 3.87 3.80 -11.51
CA HIS A 60 4.38 5.06 -10.95
C HIS A 60 5.56 4.89 -9.99
N PHE A 61 5.75 3.71 -9.42
CA PHE A 61 6.81 3.43 -8.44
C PHE A 61 7.61 2.15 -8.74
N PRO A 62 7.95 1.82 -10.01
CA PRO A 62 8.61 0.53 -10.33
C PRO A 62 9.94 0.36 -9.59
N VAL A 63 10.76 1.42 -9.54
CA VAL A 63 12.05 1.41 -8.83
C VAL A 63 11.87 1.17 -7.32
N LEU A 64 10.82 1.72 -6.72
CA LEU A 64 10.55 1.53 -5.30
C LEU A 64 10.16 0.08 -5.00
N LEU A 65 9.39 -0.57 -5.88
CA LEU A 65 9.00 -1.98 -5.73
C LEU A 65 10.20 -2.94 -5.86
N GLU A 66 11.19 -2.58 -6.67
CA GLU A 66 12.44 -3.33 -6.78
C GLU A 66 13.28 -3.23 -5.50
N GLN A 67 13.33 -2.04 -4.90
CA GLN A 67 14.24 -1.72 -3.80
C GLN A 67 13.66 -1.98 -2.40
N SER A 68 12.33 -1.92 -2.24
CA SER A 68 11.67 -2.02 -0.94
C SER A 68 10.77 -3.26 -0.84
N PRO A 69 11.12 -4.23 0.03
CA PRO A 69 10.24 -5.34 0.39
C PRO A 69 8.87 -4.87 0.90
N ALA A 70 8.83 -3.89 1.82
CA ALA A 70 7.57 -3.38 2.37
C ALA A 70 6.68 -2.75 1.27
N ALA A 71 7.27 -2.01 0.34
CA ALA A 71 6.50 -1.47 -0.79
C ALA A 71 5.93 -2.60 -1.67
N ARG A 72 6.71 -3.64 -1.94
CA ARG A 72 6.26 -4.79 -2.72
C ARG A 72 5.10 -5.52 -2.05
N GLU A 73 5.20 -5.79 -0.76
CA GLU A 73 4.14 -6.46 0.01
C GLU A 73 2.84 -5.66 0.01
N VAL A 74 2.91 -4.34 0.11
CA VAL A 74 1.73 -3.47 0.02
C VAL A 74 1.11 -3.52 -1.38
N ALA A 75 1.91 -3.43 -2.43
CA ALA A 75 1.41 -3.51 -3.81
C ALA A 75 0.76 -4.87 -4.11
N GLU A 76 1.39 -5.97 -3.68
CA GLU A 76 0.86 -7.33 -3.85
C GLU A 76 -0.44 -7.53 -3.06
N SER A 77 -0.51 -7.02 -1.82
CA SER A 77 -1.72 -7.08 -0.99
C SER A 77 -2.90 -6.37 -1.64
N LEU A 78 -2.66 -5.21 -2.28
CA LEU A 78 -3.68 -4.48 -3.02
C LEU A 78 -4.14 -5.21 -4.27
N GLU A 79 -3.21 -5.81 -5.02
CA GLU A 79 -3.53 -6.61 -6.20
C GLU A 79 -4.35 -7.86 -5.83
N ILE A 80 -3.98 -8.55 -4.74
CA ILE A 80 -4.75 -9.67 -4.20
C ILE A 80 -6.16 -9.21 -3.81
N ALA A 81 -6.28 -8.10 -3.07
CA ALA A 81 -7.58 -7.56 -2.67
C ALA A 81 -8.48 -7.24 -3.88
N ARG A 82 -7.92 -6.61 -4.92
CA ARG A 82 -8.63 -6.31 -6.16
C ARG A 82 -9.08 -7.59 -6.88
N ARG A 83 -8.23 -8.62 -6.95
CA ARG A 83 -8.59 -9.92 -7.55
C ARG A 83 -9.72 -10.61 -6.78
N ILE A 84 -9.69 -10.56 -5.45
CA ILE A 84 -10.76 -11.09 -4.60
C ILE A 84 -12.07 -10.35 -4.87
N GLU A 85 -12.03 -9.02 -4.95
CA GLU A 85 -13.21 -8.19 -5.25
C GLU A 85 -13.81 -8.54 -6.61
N ILE A 86 -12.99 -8.62 -7.66
CA ILE A 86 -13.43 -9.03 -9.00
C ILE A 86 -14.04 -10.44 -8.97
N SER A 87 -13.40 -11.38 -8.27
CA SER A 87 -13.86 -12.77 -8.18
C SER A 87 -15.21 -12.87 -7.47
N ARG A 88 -15.40 -12.08 -6.39
CA ARG A 88 -16.66 -11.97 -5.65
C ARG A 88 -17.81 -11.45 -6.52
N LEU A 89 -17.54 -10.44 -7.35
CA LEU A 89 -18.55 -9.85 -8.23
C LEU A 89 -18.85 -10.71 -9.47
N GLY A 90 -17.84 -11.36 -10.03
CA GLY A 90 -17.96 -12.11 -11.29
C GLY A 90 -18.43 -13.57 -11.14
N TYR A 91 -18.03 -14.26 -10.07
CA TYR A 91 -18.22 -15.72 -9.95
C TYR A 91 -19.11 -16.15 -8.78
N PHE A 92 -19.24 -15.33 -7.75
CA PHE A 92 -19.96 -15.72 -6.52
C PHE A 92 -20.87 -14.62 -5.98
N PRO A 93 -21.91 -14.21 -6.73
CA PRO A 93 -22.84 -13.17 -6.28
C PRO A 93 -23.53 -13.53 -4.96
N GLU A 94 -23.87 -14.81 -4.75
CA GLU A 94 -24.49 -15.29 -3.52
C GLU A 94 -23.54 -15.29 -2.31
N LEU A 95 -22.25 -15.61 -2.53
CA LEU A 95 -21.22 -15.48 -1.49
C LEU A 95 -21.01 -14.01 -1.12
N THR A 96 -21.05 -13.11 -2.12
CA THR A 96 -20.96 -11.67 -1.91
C THR A 96 -22.11 -11.16 -1.04
N ALA A 97 -23.34 -11.57 -1.34
CA ALA A 97 -24.51 -11.23 -0.52
C ALA A 97 -24.46 -11.81 0.90
N THR A 98 -23.80 -12.95 1.10
CA THR A 98 -23.65 -13.60 2.40
C THR A 98 -22.57 -12.93 3.25
N LEU A 99 -21.40 -12.66 2.66
CA LEU A 99 -20.33 -11.91 3.33
C LEU A 99 -20.75 -10.48 3.68
N TYR A 100 -21.51 -9.81 2.80
CA TYR A 100 -22.02 -8.47 3.07
C TYR A 100 -22.98 -8.46 4.26
N ARG A 101 -23.85 -9.49 4.38
CA ARG A 101 -24.73 -9.66 5.54
C ARG A 101 -23.98 -9.98 6.83
N ALA A 102 -22.84 -10.66 6.75
CA ALA A 102 -22.05 -11.03 7.93
C ALA A 102 -21.14 -9.89 8.44
N ALA A 103 -20.87 -8.87 7.62
CA ALA A 103 -20.06 -7.72 7.99
C ALA A 103 -20.87 -6.56 8.60
N CYS A 104 -22.21 -6.65 8.57
CA CYS A 104 -23.15 -5.75 9.24
C CYS A 104 -23.53 -6.32 10.61
#